data_AF-A0A3Q1K1T3-F1
#
_entry.id   AF-A0A3Q1K1T3-F1
#
_cell.length_a   1.000
_cell.length_b   1.000
_cell.length_c   1.000
_cell.angle_alpha   90.00
_cell.angle_beta   90.00
_cell.angle_gamma   90.00
#
_symmetry.space_group_name_H-M   'P 1'
#
loop_
_entity.id
_entity.type
_entity.pdbx_description
1 polymer ?
#
loop_
_entity_poly.entity_id
_entity_poly.type
_entity_poly.pdbx_seq_one_letter_code
_entity_poly.pdbx_strand_id
1 'polypeptide(L)'
;MLPQAGKEFLVRLRSSCGMLFHGRYLLLINSLGGGGMMAFADVLEQTWEIRKEPDQLRDWSRTGRTFVVGCSVGPLLHYWYYWLDRVYVGKALNTVGKKILADQLIGSPVVGMGYFLGMDVMEGHTLSEGWEELKNKFLELYKTSWFVWPPAQMINFCFLSPKFRVLYINSVSLGWDTYLSYLKHRVRHLSVLEDKLLLRCSFFHLPSIKVCCRELFLNSV
;
A
#
# COMPACT_ATOMS: atom_id res chain seq x y z
N MET A 1 -36.12 -27.04 0.79
CA MET A 1 -35.57 -27.59 -0.47
C MET A 1 -35.32 -26.42 -1.42
N LEU A 2 -34.07 -26.13 -1.79
CA LEU A 2 -33.77 -25.07 -2.78
C LEU A 2 -34.33 -25.47 -4.16
N PRO A 3 -35.06 -24.58 -4.87
CA PRO A 3 -35.61 -24.86 -6.20
C PRO A 3 -34.52 -25.26 -7.19
N GLN A 4 -34.83 -26.18 -8.12
CA GLN A 4 -33.88 -26.76 -9.09
C GLN A 4 -33.05 -25.70 -9.84
N ALA A 5 -33.67 -24.58 -10.22
CA ALA A 5 -32.99 -23.44 -10.86
C ALA A 5 -31.88 -22.82 -10.00
N GLY A 6 -32.06 -22.76 -8.68
CA GLY A 6 -31.05 -22.24 -7.75
C GLY A 6 -29.83 -23.17 -7.63
N LYS A 7 -30.04 -24.49 -7.74
CA LYS A 7 -28.94 -25.47 -7.75
C LYS A 7 -28.13 -25.39 -9.04
N GLU A 8 -28.78 -25.26 -10.19
CA GLU A 8 -28.07 -25.08 -11.47
C GLU A 8 -27.31 -23.76 -11.55
N PHE A 9 -27.90 -22.67 -11.03
CA PHE A 9 -27.21 -21.39 -10.93
C PHE A 9 -25.99 -21.48 -10.02
N LEU A 10 -26.10 -22.12 -8.84
CA LEU A 10 -24.97 -22.32 -7.93
C LEU A 10 -23.88 -23.23 -8.52
N VAL A 11 -24.25 -24.26 -9.30
CA VAL A 11 -23.29 -25.14 -9.99
C VAL A 11 -22.57 -24.38 -11.11
N ARG A 12 -23.30 -23.55 -11.89
CA ARG A 12 -22.69 -22.67 -12.89
C ARG A 12 -21.78 -21.63 -12.25
N LEU A 13 -22.22 -21.00 -11.15
CA LEU A 13 -21.42 -20.05 -10.39
C LEU A 13 -20.14 -20.71 -9.84
N ARG A 14 -20.25 -21.94 -9.32
CA ARG A 14 -19.11 -22.73 -8.83
C ARG A 14 -18.17 -23.15 -9.95
N SER A 15 -18.70 -23.53 -11.11
CA SER A 15 -17.92 -23.91 -12.30
C SER A 15 -17.19 -22.70 -12.90
N SER A 16 -17.89 -21.57 -13.06
CA SER A 16 -17.30 -20.30 -13.51
C SER A 16 -16.27 -19.75 -12.50
N CYS A 17 -16.54 -19.83 -11.19
CA CYS A 17 -15.54 -19.53 -10.16
C CYS A 17 -14.33 -20.47 -10.27
N GLY A 18 -14.53 -21.77 -10.45
CA GLY A 18 -13.45 -22.74 -10.62
C GLY A 18 -12.57 -22.48 -11.86
N MET A 19 -13.16 -21.94 -12.92
CA MET A 19 -12.44 -21.51 -14.13
C MET A 19 -11.67 -20.20 -13.90
N LEU A 20 -12.21 -19.29 -13.08
CA LEU A 20 -11.52 -18.06 -12.61
C LEU A 20 -10.20 -18.37 -11.87
N PHE A 21 -10.11 -19.51 -11.17
CA PHE A 21 -8.92 -19.94 -10.43
C PHE A 21 -7.89 -20.73 -11.27
N HIS A 22 -8.07 -20.88 -12.59
CA HIS A 22 -7.05 -21.47 -13.47
C HIS A 22 -5.95 -20.45 -13.81
N GLY A 23 -4.69 -20.92 -13.88
CA GLY A 23 -3.47 -20.11 -13.68
C GLY A 23 -3.31 -18.79 -14.45
N ARG A 24 -3.92 -18.60 -15.62
CA ARG A 24 -3.87 -17.31 -16.35
C ARG A 24 -4.87 -16.27 -15.81
N TYR A 25 -6.05 -16.72 -15.40
CA TYR A 25 -7.08 -15.84 -14.83
C TYR A 25 -6.75 -15.46 -13.39
N LEU A 26 -6.10 -16.36 -12.63
CA LEU A 26 -5.69 -16.11 -11.25
C LEU A 26 -4.75 -14.91 -11.11
N LEU A 27 -3.77 -14.79 -12.00
CA LEU A 27 -2.84 -13.65 -12.01
C LEU A 27 -3.56 -12.34 -12.34
N LEU A 28 -4.46 -12.37 -13.32
CA LEU A 28 -5.30 -11.22 -13.68
C LEU A 28 -6.18 -10.76 -12.52
N ILE A 29 -6.86 -11.68 -11.85
CA ILE A 29 -7.77 -11.37 -10.73
C ILE A 29 -6.97 -10.85 -9.52
N ASN A 30 -5.83 -11.45 -9.22
CA ASN A 30 -4.97 -10.98 -8.12
C ASN A 30 -4.43 -9.58 -8.41
N SER A 31 -4.06 -9.30 -9.67
CA SER A 31 -3.56 -7.99 -10.08
C SER A 31 -4.66 -6.93 -10.03
N LEU A 32 -5.82 -7.20 -10.62
CA LEU A 32 -6.97 -6.29 -10.60
C LEU A 32 -7.54 -6.11 -9.19
N GLY A 33 -7.58 -7.18 -8.40
CA GLY A 33 -8.01 -7.15 -7.00
C GLY A 33 -7.06 -6.33 -6.14
N GLY A 34 -5.75 -6.52 -6.29
CA GLY A 34 -4.73 -5.72 -5.61
C GLY A 34 -4.81 -4.24 -6.00
N GLY A 35 -4.84 -3.94 -7.31
CA GLY A 35 -5.02 -2.58 -7.80
C GLY A 35 -6.30 -1.91 -7.29
N GLY A 36 -7.42 -2.64 -7.31
CA GLY A 36 -8.70 -2.15 -6.80
C GLY A 36 -8.66 -1.86 -5.29
N MET A 37 -8.00 -2.72 -4.51
CA MET A 37 -7.83 -2.51 -3.06
C MET A 37 -6.98 -1.27 -2.77
N MET A 38 -5.86 -1.10 -3.48
CA MET A 38 -5.00 0.08 -3.32
C MET A 38 -5.71 1.37 -3.76
N ALA A 39 -6.51 1.34 -4.83
CA ALA A 39 -7.33 2.47 -5.24
C ALA A 39 -8.38 2.82 -4.17
N PHE A 40 -9.02 1.82 -3.58
CA PHE A 40 -9.96 2.04 -2.48
C PHE A 40 -9.28 2.62 -1.24
N ALA A 41 -8.10 2.11 -0.88
CA ALA A 41 -7.28 2.65 0.19
C ALA A 41 -6.88 4.12 -0.04
N ASP A 42 -6.52 4.47 -1.28
CA ASP A 42 -6.20 5.85 -1.66
C ASP A 42 -7.41 6.77 -1.53
N VAL A 43 -8.61 6.30 -1.89
CA VAL A 43 -9.85 7.06 -1.66
C VAL A 43 -10.13 7.26 -0.17
N LEU A 44 -9.84 6.27 0.68
CA LEU A 44 -9.95 6.41 2.14
C LEU A 44 -8.97 7.47 2.66
N GLU A 45 -7.73 7.44 2.21
CA GLU A 45 -6.71 8.41 2.60
C GLU A 45 -7.11 9.83 2.17
N GLN A 46 -7.49 10.02 0.91
CA GLN A 46 -7.95 11.32 0.42
C GLN A 46 -9.23 11.78 1.13
N THR A 47 -10.12 10.87 1.55
CA THR A 47 -11.26 11.22 2.40
C THR A 47 -10.79 11.77 3.75
N TRP A 48 -9.71 11.22 4.31
CA TRP A 48 -9.15 11.70 5.56
C TRP A 48 -8.43 13.05 5.40
N GLU A 49 -7.71 13.25 4.29
CA GLU A 49 -7.10 14.53 3.90
C GLU A 49 -8.16 15.64 3.79
N ILE A 50 -9.25 15.40 3.05
CA ILE A 50 -10.36 16.36 2.89
C ILE A 50 -11.05 16.67 4.23
N ARG A 51 -11.13 15.70 5.15
CA ARG A 51 -11.68 15.97 6.49
C ARG A 51 -10.78 16.89 7.32
N LYS A 52 -9.47 16.86 7.11
CA LYS A 52 -8.53 17.78 7.77
C LYS A 52 -8.51 19.14 7.08
N GLU A 53 -8.61 19.16 5.75
CA GLU A 53 -8.60 20.35 4.91
C GLU A 53 -9.80 20.34 3.93
N PRO A 54 -10.96 20.89 4.34
CA PRO A 54 -12.21 20.80 3.56
C PRO A 54 -12.15 21.44 2.16
N ASP A 55 -11.22 22.36 1.95
CA ASP A 55 -11.02 23.05 0.66
C ASP A 55 -10.28 22.18 -0.38
N GLN A 56 -9.71 21.04 0.03
CA GLN A 56 -9.08 20.11 -0.91
C GLN A 56 -10.11 19.37 -1.75
N LEU A 57 -9.84 19.28 -3.05
CA LEU A 57 -10.61 18.43 -3.96
C LEU A 57 -9.96 17.06 -4.07
N ARG A 58 -10.80 16.03 -4.24
CA ARG A 58 -10.34 14.66 -4.49
C ARG A 58 -9.59 14.57 -5.80
N ASP A 59 -8.37 14.05 -5.75
CA ASP A 59 -7.52 13.76 -6.91
C ASP A 59 -7.79 12.34 -7.42
N TRP A 60 -8.66 12.24 -8.42
CA TRP A 60 -8.94 10.99 -9.11
C TRP A 60 -7.77 10.50 -9.97
N SER A 61 -6.87 11.39 -10.41
CA SER A 61 -5.67 11.00 -11.14
C SER A 61 -4.70 10.25 -10.24
N ARG A 62 -4.54 10.70 -8.99
CA ARG A 62 -3.77 9.96 -7.96
C ARG A 62 -4.33 8.57 -7.74
N THR A 63 -5.64 8.43 -7.54
CA THR A 63 -6.28 7.12 -7.37
C THR A 63 -6.08 6.22 -8.60
N GLY A 64 -6.18 6.78 -9.80
CA GLY A 64 -5.93 6.06 -11.05
C GLY A 64 -4.49 5.57 -11.18
N ARG A 65 -3.50 6.38 -10.80
CA ARG A 65 -2.08 5.98 -10.78
C ARG A 65 -1.84 4.87 -9.74
N THR A 66 -2.38 5.03 -8.54
CA THR A 66 -2.31 4.02 -7.47
C THR A 66 -2.92 2.68 -7.91
N PHE A 67 -4.04 2.70 -8.65
CA PHE A 67 -4.63 1.50 -9.23
C PHE A 67 -3.67 0.78 -10.20
N VAL A 68 -3.05 1.53 -11.12
CA VAL A 68 -2.11 0.99 -12.13
C VAL A 68 -0.87 0.40 -11.46
N VAL A 69 -0.31 1.12 -10.47
CA VAL A 69 0.83 0.62 -9.69
C VAL A 69 0.45 -0.65 -8.93
N GLY A 70 -0.70 -0.69 -8.26
CA GLY A 70 -1.18 -1.88 -7.56
C GLY A 70 -1.39 -3.09 -8.50
N CYS A 71 -1.90 -2.85 -9.71
CA CYS A 71 -1.99 -3.90 -10.74
C CYS A 71 -0.61 -4.41 -11.17
N SER A 72 0.41 -3.54 -11.19
CA SER A 72 1.78 -3.89 -11.58
C SER A 72 2.54 -4.64 -10.48
N VAL A 73 2.20 -4.38 -9.21
CA VAL A 73 2.79 -5.04 -8.04
C VAL A 73 2.18 -6.44 -7.81
N GLY A 74 0.94 -6.68 -8.27
CA GLY A 74 0.27 -7.98 -8.19
C GLY A 74 1.06 -9.18 -8.76
N PRO A 75 1.59 -9.12 -10.00
CA PRO A 75 2.44 -10.16 -10.56
C PRO A 75 3.73 -10.38 -9.78
N LEU A 76 4.37 -9.32 -9.28
CA LEU A 76 5.58 -9.41 -8.46
C LEU A 76 5.31 -10.22 -7.18
N LEU A 77 4.24 -9.90 -6.46
CA LEU A 77 3.79 -10.66 -5.29
C LEU A 77 3.43 -12.10 -5.64
N HIS A 78 2.76 -12.34 -6.76
CA HIS A 78 2.38 -13.69 -7.19
C HIS A 78 3.60 -14.61 -7.35
N TYR A 79 4.61 -14.15 -8.09
CA TYR A 79 5.83 -14.93 -8.30
C TYR A 79 6.68 -15.05 -7.02
N TRP A 80 6.69 -14.02 -6.17
CA TRP A 80 7.35 -14.06 -4.88
C TRP A 80 6.77 -15.15 -3.96
N TYR A 81 5.44 -15.16 -3.78
CA TYR A 81 4.78 -16.18 -2.97
C TYR A 81 4.89 -17.57 -3.60
N TYR A 82 4.83 -17.68 -4.92
CA TYR A 82 5.07 -18.94 -5.62
C TYR A 82 6.45 -19.52 -5.33
N TRP A 83 7.48 -18.66 -5.30
CA TRP A 83 8.84 -19.04 -4.92
C TRP A 83 8.94 -19.44 -3.45
N LEU A 84 8.36 -18.65 -2.53
CA LEU A 84 8.34 -18.94 -1.09
C LEU A 84 7.68 -20.29 -0.78
N ASP A 85 6.59 -20.63 -1.46
CA ASP A 85 5.87 -21.88 -1.26
C ASP A 85 6.64 -23.11 -1.78
N ARG A 86 7.48 -22.93 -2.81
CA ARG A 86 8.39 -23.98 -3.30
C ARG A 86 9.57 -24.21 -2.35
N VAL A 87 10.14 -23.16 -1.77
CA VAL A 87 11.31 -23.24 -0.90
C VAL A 87 10.94 -23.70 0.51
N TYR A 88 9.86 -23.17 1.07
CA TYR A 88 9.42 -23.46 2.43
C TYR A 88 8.18 -24.36 2.42
N VAL A 89 8.42 -25.66 2.27
CA VAL A 89 7.36 -26.68 2.24
C VAL A 89 6.88 -27.00 3.65
N GLY A 90 5.56 -27.05 3.83
CA GLY A 90 4.91 -27.43 5.10
C GLY A 90 4.20 -26.28 5.81
N LYS A 91 3.34 -26.64 6.77
CA LYS A 91 2.48 -25.71 7.53
C LYS A 91 2.89 -25.57 9.00
N ALA A 92 4.04 -26.14 9.38
CA ALA A 92 4.55 -26.02 10.74
C ALA A 92 4.86 -24.56 11.07
N LEU A 93 4.68 -24.15 12.32
CA LEU A 93 4.92 -22.77 12.77
C LEU A 93 6.36 -22.30 12.48
N ASN A 94 7.33 -23.22 12.54
CA ASN A 94 8.72 -22.94 12.15
C ASN A 94 8.83 -22.56 10.65
N THR A 95 8.17 -23.31 9.76
CA THR A 95 8.12 -23.00 8.33
C THR A 95 7.43 -21.67 8.05
N VAL A 96 6.33 -21.37 8.78
CA VAL A 96 5.63 -20.09 8.67
C VAL A 96 6.52 -18.93 9.15
N GLY A 97 7.22 -19.09 10.27
CA GLY A 97 8.16 -18.08 10.77
C GLY A 97 9.28 -17.79 9.77
N LYS A 98 9.83 -18.82 9.12
CA LYS A 98 10.83 -18.65 8.05
C LYS A 98 10.27 -17.88 6.85
N LYS A 99 9.03 -18.15 6.44
CA LYS A 99 8.35 -17.40 5.37
C LYS A 99 8.16 -15.93 5.74
N ILE A 100 7.70 -15.63 6.96
CA ILE A 100 7.51 -14.25 7.44
C ILE A 100 8.86 -13.53 7.46
N LEU A 101 9.92 -14.16 7.96
CA LEU A 101 11.25 -13.55 7.97
C LEU A 101 11.77 -13.27 6.56
N ALA A 102 11.63 -14.22 5.64
CA ALA A 102 12.02 -14.03 4.24
C ALA A 102 11.21 -12.89 3.58
N ASP A 103 9.91 -12.83 3.85
CA ASP A 103 9.05 -11.76 3.37
C ASP A 103 9.47 -10.41 3.94
N GLN A 104 9.70 -10.30 5.25
CA GLN A 104 10.13 -9.05 5.87
C GLN A 104 11.53 -8.57 5.45
N LEU A 105 12.45 -9.50 5.17
CA LEU A 105 13.83 -9.15 4.81
C LEU A 105 14.00 -8.83 3.31
N ILE A 106 13.17 -9.42 2.45
CA ILE A 106 13.33 -9.35 0.99
C ILE A 106 12.04 -8.90 0.31
N GLY A 107 10.91 -9.55 0.60
CA GLY A 107 9.62 -9.24 0.00
C GLY A 107 9.16 -7.80 0.27
N SER A 108 9.01 -7.42 1.53
CA SER A 108 8.57 -6.09 1.96
C SER A 108 9.42 -4.95 1.39
N PRO A 109 10.78 -4.98 1.42
CA PRO A 109 11.56 -3.90 0.82
C PRO A 109 11.44 -3.87 -0.71
N VAL A 110 11.37 -5.01 -1.40
CA VAL A 110 11.21 -5.06 -2.86
C VAL A 110 9.84 -4.52 -3.28
N VAL A 111 8.77 -4.92 -2.59
CA VAL A 111 7.41 -4.43 -2.84
C VAL A 111 7.31 -2.93 -2.52
N GLY A 112 7.89 -2.49 -1.40
CA GLY A 112 7.96 -1.07 -1.04
C GLY A 112 8.68 -0.22 -2.09
N MET A 113 9.85 -0.70 -2.58
CA MET A 113 10.57 -0.08 -3.69
C MET A 113 9.71 0.00 -4.96
N GLY A 114 9.08 -1.12 -5.33
CA GLY A 114 8.22 -1.19 -6.52
C GLY A 114 7.04 -0.24 -6.45
N TYR A 115 6.43 -0.09 -5.28
CA TYR A 115 5.34 0.86 -5.07
C TYR A 115 5.81 2.31 -5.17
N PHE A 116 6.84 2.71 -4.41
CA PHE A 116 7.30 4.10 -4.40
C PHE A 116 7.84 4.55 -5.75
N LEU A 117 8.76 3.77 -6.33
CA LEU A 117 9.34 4.09 -7.64
C LEU A 117 8.29 4.01 -8.74
N GLY A 118 7.36 3.05 -8.67
CA GLY A 118 6.24 2.96 -9.60
C GLY A 118 5.34 4.20 -9.53
N MET A 119 5.03 4.68 -8.33
CA MET A 119 4.27 5.91 -8.15
C MET A 119 5.01 7.14 -8.68
N ASP A 120 6.32 7.27 -8.40
CA ASP A 120 7.13 8.40 -8.90
C ASP A 120 7.16 8.48 -10.42
N VAL A 121 7.33 7.35 -11.10
CA VAL A 121 7.27 7.28 -12.56
C VAL A 121 5.89 7.69 -13.08
N MET A 122 4.82 7.25 -12.41
CA MET A 122 3.44 7.59 -12.80
C MET A 122 3.08 9.06 -12.52
N GLU A 123 3.75 9.69 -11.55
CA GLU A 123 3.63 11.12 -11.25
C GLU A 123 4.51 12.00 -12.16
N GLY A 124 5.42 11.39 -12.92
CA GLY A 124 6.31 12.09 -13.86
C GLY A 124 7.64 12.53 -13.25
N HIS A 125 7.98 12.04 -12.05
CA HIS A 125 9.29 12.27 -11.44
C HIS A 125 10.36 11.38 -12.07
N THR A 126 11.62 11.80 -11.92
CA THR A 126 12.77 10.99 -12.30
C THR A 126 13.02 9.86 -11.30
N LEU A 127 13.65 8.77 -11.76
CA LEU A 127 14.02 7.65 -10.87
C LEU A 127 14.97 8.07 -9.74
N SER A 128 15.82 9.08 -9.98
CA SER A 128 16.70 9.66 -8.96
C SER A 128 15.93 10.33 -7.84
N GLU A 129 14.92 11.14 -8.17
CA GLU A 129 14.06 11.82 -7.19
C GLU A 129 13.25 10.80 -6.39
N GLY A 130 12.67 9.81 -7.07
CA GLY A 130 11.93 8.74 -6.39
C GLY A 130 12.81 7.88 -5.47
N TRP A 131 14.07 7.64 -5.87
CA TRP A 131 15.03 6.92 -5.02
C TRP A 131 15.43 7.70 -3.77
N GLU A 132 15.59 9.01 -3.89
CA GLU A 132 15.86 9.88 -2.75
C GLU A 132 14.66 9.97 -1.80
N GLU A 133 13.46 10.13 -2.34
CA GLU A 133 12.23 10.12 -1.55
C GLU A 133 12.06 8.79 -0.80
N LEU A 134 12.26 7.67 -1.51
CA LEU A 134 12.23 6.36 -0.91
C LEU A 134 13.25 6.27 0.21
N LYS A 135 14.52 6.64 0.02
CA LYS A 135 15.55 6.58 1.08
C LYS A 135 15.11 7.31 2.35
N ASN A 136 14.52 8.49 2.19
CA ASN A 136 14.07 9.32 3.31
C ASN A 136 12.89 8.67 4.06
N LYS A 137 12.02 7.93 3.36
CA LYS A 137 10.84 7.29 3.94
C LYS A 137 11.03 5.82 4.27
N PHE A 138 12.08 5.18 3.75
CA PHE A 138 12.27 3.73 3.78
C PHE A 138 12.41 3.22 5.20
N LEU A 139 13.16 3.94 6.04
CA LEU A 139 13.37 3.54 7.42
C LEU A 139 12.06 3.53 8.21
N GLU A 140 11.18 4.50 7.96
CA GLU A 140 9.86 4.52 8.58
C GLU A 140 8.95 3.44 7.99
N LEU A 141 8.87 3.33 6.67
CA LEU A 141 8.13 2.28 5.98
C LEU A 141 8.50 0.89 6.53
N TYR A 142 9.80 0.64 6.65
CA TYR A 142 10.35 -0.63 7.09
C TYR A 142 10.04 -0.90 8.56
N LYS A 143 10.23 0.09 9.45
CA LYS A 143 9.84 -0.03 10.85
C LYS A 143 8.36 -0.32 11.00
N THR A 144 7.49 0.45 10.35
CA THR A 144 6.04 0.23 10.42
C THR A 144 5.66 -1.14 9.88
N SER A 145 6.30 -1.61 8.81
CA SER A 145 6.11 -2.98 8.29
C SER A 145 6.39 -4.04 9.35
N TRP A 146 7.47 -3.90 10.12
CA TRP A 146 7.83 -4.82 11.20
C TRP A 146 6.88 -4.77 12.41
N PHE A 147 6.21 -3.65 12.64
CA PHE A 147 5.20 -3.55 13.70
C PHE A 147 3.83 -4.04 13.26
N VAL A 148 3.52 -4.01 11.96
CA VAL A 148 2.21 -4.42 11.44
C VAL A 148 2.18 -5.90 11.10
N TRP A 149 3.12 -6.36 10.27
CA TRP A 149 2.98 -7.66 9.60
C TRP A 149 3.31 -8.86 10.49
N PRO A 150 4.41 -8.92 11.26
CA PRO A 150 4.67 -10.05 12.14
C PRO A 150 3.55 -10.28 13.18
N PRO A 151 3.04 -9.26 13.89
CA PRO A 151 1.90 -9.44 14.79
C PRO A 151 0.62 -9.86 14.04
N ALA A 152 0.33 -9.25 12.89
CA ALA A 152 -0.82 -9.63 12.08
C ALA A 152 -0.75 -11.10 11.63
N GLN A 153 0.41 -11.56 11.16
CA GLN A 153 0.61 -12.95 10.76
C GLN A 153 0.51 -13.91 11.95
N MET A 154 1.01 -13.52 13.13
CA MET A 154 0.83 -14.30 14.35
C MET A 154 -0.65 -14.47 14.70
N ILE A 155 -1.45 -13.39 14.64
CA ILE A 155 -2.90 -13.45 14.86
C ILE A 155 -3.57 -14.36 13.82
N ASN A 156 -3.21 -14.18 12.55
CA ASN A 156 -3.74 -14.91 11.41
C ASN A 156 -3.56 -16.43 11.54
N PHE A 157 -2.38 -16.89 11.98
CA PHE A 157 -2.08 -18.32 12.06
C PHE A 157 -2.40 -18.96 13.41
N CYS A 158 -2.21 -18.25 14.53
CA CYS A 158 -2.37 -18.82 15.87
C CYS A 158 -3.81 -18.72 16.39
N PHE A 159 -4.53 -17.64 16.09
CA PHE A 159 -5.82 -17.34 16.72
C PHE A 159 -7.01 -17.51 15.77
N LEU A 160 -6.81 -17.29 14.47
CA LEU A 160 -7.91 -17.31 13.51
C LEU A 160 -8.12 -18.68 12.85
N SER A 161 -9.39 -19.10 12.85
CA SER A 161 -9.85 -20.25 12.07
C SER A 161 -9.61 -20.02 10.57
N PRO A 162 -9.22 -21.05 9.78
CA PRO A 162 -8.92 -20.91 8.36
C PRO A 162 -9.97 -20.16 7.52
N LYS A 163 -11.25 -20.21 7.93
CA LYS A 163 -12.36 -19.52 7.26
C LYS A 163 -12.28 -17.99 7.32
N PHE A 164 -11.72 -17.42 8.39
CA PHE A 164 -11.67 -15.97 8.61
C PHE A 164 -10.32 -15.34 8.24
N ARG A 165 -9.29 -16.14 7.98
CA ARG A 165 -7.92 -15.68 7.70
C ARG A 165 -7.83 -14.72 6.53
N VAL A 166 -8.50 -15.04 5.42
CA VAL A 166 -8.50 -14.21 4.20
C VAL A 166 -9.17 -12.86 4.45
N LEU A 167 -10.29 -12.86 5.17
CA LEU A 167 -10.98 -11.61 5.50
C LEU A 167 -10.11 -10.72 6.40
N TYR A 168 -9.52 -11.31 7.45
CA TYR A 168 -8.65 -10.59 8.37
C TYR A 168 -7.43 -9.99 7.68
N ILE A 169 -6.71 -10.79 6.89
CA ILE A 169 -5.50 -10.29 6.23
C ILE A 169 -5.83 -9.20 5.22
N ASN A 170 -6.94 -9.31 4.47
CA ASN A 170 -7.38 -8.25 3.56
C ASN A 170 -7.75 -6.96 4.30
N SER A 171 -8.35 -7.04 5.49
CA SER A 171 -8.61 -5.85 6.32
C SER A 171 -7.32 -5.18 6.79
N VAL A 172 -6.32 -5.96 7.20
CA VAL A 172 -5.00 -5.42 7.57
C VAL A 172 -4.30 -4.81 6.34
N SER A 173 -4.36 -5.48 5.19
CA SER A 173 -3.82 -4.98 3.93
C SER A 173 -4.46 -3.66 3.51
N LEU A 174 -5.78 -3.50 3.66
CA LEU A 174 -6.44 -2.23 3.37
C LEU A 174 -5.90 -1.08 4.23
N GLY A 175 -5.68 -1.34 5.53
CA GLY A 175 -5.06 -0.36 6.43
C GLY A 175 -3.62 -0.05 6.04
N TRP A 176 -2.86 -1.07 5.66
CA TRP A 176 -1.49 -0.92 5.16
C TRP A 176 -1.42 -0.10 3.87
N ASP A 177 -2.29 -0.37 2.89
CA ASP A 177 -2.35 0.36 1.63
C ASP A 177 -2.77 1.83 1.85
N THR A 178 -3.63 2.07 2.85
CA THR A 178 -4.02 3.44 3.24
C THR A 178 -2.82 4.16 3.83
N TYR A 179 -2.08 3.50 4.71
CA TYR A 179 -0.82 4.02 5.26
C TYR A 179 0.25 4.25 4.19
N LEU A 180 0.36 3.37 3.18
CA LEU A 180 1.28 3.56 2.06
C LEU A 180 0.92 4.81 1.25
N SER A 181 -0.37 5.00 0.96
CA SER A 181 -0.83 6.21 0.28
C SER A 181 -0.55 7.47 1.12
N TYR A 182 -0.81 7.43 2.42
CA TYR A 182 -0.44 8.50 3.36
C TYR A 182 1.07 8.79 3.32
N LEU A 183 1.90 7.75 3.48
CA LEU A 183 3.35 7.87 3.57
C LEU A 183 3.93 8.43 2.27
N LYS A 184 3.39 8.03 1.12
CA LYS A 184 3.77 8.57 -0.19
C LYS A 184 3.43 10.06 -0.30
N HIS A 185 2.27 10.50 0.14
CA HIS A 185 1.81 11.87 -0.12
C HIS A 185 2.07 12.89 1.00
N ARG A 186 2.42 12.46 2.22
CA ARG A 186 2.61 13.38 3.37
C ARG A 186 3.72 14.42 3.20
N VAL A 187 4.78 14.13 2.45
CA VAL A 187 5.94 15.05 2.31
C VAL A 187 5.66 16.16 1.30
N ARG A 188 4.81 15.90 0.29
CA ARG A 188 4.34 16.93 -0.65
C ARG A 188 3.56 18.03 0.07
N HIS A 189 2.95 17.73 1.22
CA HIS A 189 2.15 18.70 1.96
C HIS A 189 3.03 19.72 2.71
N LEU A 190 4.12 19.30 3.34
CA LEU A 190 5.04 20.20 4.05
C LEU A 190 5.81 21.14 3.11
N SER A 191 6.26 20.65 1.95
CA SER A 191 6.95 21.50 0.96
C SER A 191 5.98 22.46 0.26
N VAL A 192 4.75 22.03 -0.05
CA VAL A 192 3.71 22.93 -0.58
C VAL A 192 3.24 23.94 0.46
N LEU A 193 3.19 23.57 1.74
CA LEU A 193 2.93 24.50 2.84
C LEU A 193 4.08 25.47 3.03
N GLU A 194 5.34 25.02 2.97
CA GLU A 194 6.51 25.91 2.95
C GLU A 194 6.45 26.84 1.74
N ASP A 195 6.16 26.37 0.54
CA ASP A 195 6.06 27.21 -0.66
C ASP A 195 4.89 28.18 -0.57
N LYS A 196 3.72 27.75 -0.07
CA LYS A 196 2.56 28.62 0.16
C LYS A 196 2.81 29.63 1.27
N LEU A 197 3.50 29.26 2.34
CA LEU A 197 3.90 30.14 3.44
C LEU A 197 4.99 31.10 2.98
N LEU A 198 5.98 30.66 2.19
CA LEU A 198 7.03 31.48 1.60
C LEU A 198 6.45 32.44 0.55
N LEU A 199 5.45 32.03 -0.23
CA LEU A 199 4.69 32.92 -1.12
C LEU A 199 3.88 33.94 -0.32
N ARG A 200 3.22 33.54 0.77
CA ARG A 200 2.54 34.47 1.70
C ARG A 200 3.52 35.45 2.36
N CYS A 201 4.69 34.97 2.78
CA CYS A 201 5.76 35.76 3.36
C CYS A 201 6.48 36.63 2.32
N SER A 202 6.43 36.29 1.03
CA SER A 202 6.95 37.14 -0.05
C SER A 202 6.00 38.28 -0.39
N PHE A 203 4.70 38.12 -0.09
CA PHE A 203 3.70 39.19 -0.17
C PHE A 203 3.78 40.19 1.01
N PHE A 204 4.34 39.77 2.14
CA PHE A 204 4.63 40.63 3.29
C PHE A 204 6.10 41.05 3.26
N HIS A 205 6.38 42.29 2.87
CA HIS A 205 7.72 42.85 2.72
C HIS A 205 8.42 43.05 4.08
N LEU A 206 8.75 41.97 4.80
CA LEU A 206 9.42 42.00 6.10
C LEU A 206 10.60 41.01 6.12
N PRO A 207 11.83 41.50 5.85
CA PRO A 207 13.03 40.66 5.74
C PRO A 207 13.44 39.97 7.06
N SER A 208 12.89 40.38 8.20
CA SER A 208 13.30 39.86 9.52
C SER A 208 12.71 38.49 9.91
N ILE A 209 11.67 37.99 9.22
CA ILE A 209 11.00 36.72 9.60
C ILE A 209 11.68 35.49 8.96
N LYS A 210 12.34 35.64 7.80
CA LYS A 210 13.00 34.53 7.10
C LYS A 210 14.14 33.91 7.90
N VAL A 211 14.85 34.69 8.70
CA VAL A 211 15.94 34.20 9.58
C VAL A 211 15.37 33.51 10.81
N CYS A 212 14.30 34.05 11.40
CA CYS A 212 13.70 33.52 12.62
C CYS A 212 13.05 32.13 12.43
N CYS A 213 12.39 31.90 11.28
CA CYS A 213 11.80 30.58 10.98
C CYS A 213 12.85 29.49 10.73
N ARG A 214 14.00 29.83 10.15
CA ARG A 214 15.09 28.87 9.88
C ARG A 214 15.82 28.46 11.16
N GLU A 215 16.01 29.40 12.10
CA GLU A 215 16.68 29.18 13.39
C GLU A 215 15.82 28.41 14.40
N LEU A 216 14.49 28.62 14.42
CA LEU A 216 13.58 27.90 15.31
C LEU A 216 13.38 26.43 14.93
N PHE A 217 13.46 26.10 13.63
CA PHE A 217 13.25 24.73 13.16
C PHE A 217 14.51 23.85 13.27
N LEU A 218 15.71 24.43 13.11
CA LEU A 218 16.98 23.70 13.29
C LEU A 218 17.27 23.32 14.75
N ASN A 219 16.70 24.03 15.73
CA ASN A 219 16.87 23.75 17.16
C ASN A 219 15.83 22.77 17.73
N SER A 220 14.94 22.22 16.90
CA SER A 220 13.85 21.32 17.32
C SER A 220 14.00 19.87 16.85
N VAL A 221 15.16 19.52 16.24
CA VAL A 221 15.55 18.16 15.85
C VAL A 221 16.64 17.64 16.78
#